data_AF-A0A0X6ZS02-F1
#
_entry.id   AF-A0A0X6ZS02-F1
#
_cell.length_a   1.000
_cell.length_b   1.000
_cell.length_c   1.000
_cell.angle_alpha   90.00
_cell.angle_beta   90.00
_cell.angle_gamma   90.00
#
_symmetry.space_group_name_H-M   'P 1'
#
loop_
_entity.id
_entity.type
_entity.pdbx_description
1 polymer ?
#
loop_
_entity_poly.entity_id
_entity_poly.type
_entity_poly.pdbx_seq_one_letter_code
_entity_poly.pdbx_strand_id
1 'polypeptide(L)' 'AKAEVGALISRLGFTGIDLGPVSIGGKLVQFPGGPLPALNLVKFG' A
#
# COMPACT_ATOMS: atom_id res chain seq x y z
N ALA A 1 6.95 -13.11 2.61
CA ALA A 1 6.95 -11.69 3.02
C ALA A 1 5.75 -10.89 2.50
N LYS A 2 5.70 -10.41 1.24
CA LYS A 2 4.60 -9.54 0.76
C LYS A 2 3.20 -10.15 0.95
N ALA A 3 3.04 -11.43 0.65
CA ALA A 3 1.77 -12.14 0.82
C ALA A 3 1.31 -12.20 2.29
N GLU A 4 2.24 -12.47 3.23
CA GLU A 4 1.93 -12.49 4.66
C GLU A 4 1.52 -11.11 5.19
N VAL A 5 2.22 -10.05 4.75
CA VAL A 5 1.86 -8.67 5.09
C VAL A 5 0.49 -8.31 4.50
N GLY A 6 0.22 -8.70 3.25
CA GLY A 6 -1.10 -8.52 2.62
C GLY A 6 -2.21 -9.20 3.42
N ALA A 7 -1.98 -10.44 3.87
CA ALA A 7 -2.93 -11.17 4.72
C ALA A 7 -3.14 -10.48 6.07
N LEU A 8 -2.09 -9.92 6.69
CA LEU A 8 -2.21 -9.12 7.90
C LEU A 8 -3.06 -7.85 7.67
N ILE A 9 -2.81 -7.09 6.59
CA ILE A 9 -3.59 -5.90 6.24
C ILE A 9 -5.08 -6.25 6.09
N SER A 10 -5.40 -7.36 5.41
CA SER A 10 -6.77 -7.84 5.29
C SER A 10 -7.40 -8.22 6.63
N ARG A 11 -6.66 -8.91 7.51
CA ARG A 11 -7.16 -9.24 8.87
C ARG A 11 -7.43 -8.01 9.73
N LEU A 12 -6.71 -6.91 9.49
CA LEU A 12 -6.93 -5.62 10.16
C LEU A 12 -8.13 -4.84 9.58
N GLY A 13 -8.84 -5.37 8.59
CA GLY A 13 -10.00 -4.71 7.97
C GLY A 13 -9.64 -3.68 6.91
N PHE A 14 -8.37 -3.64 6.47
CA PHE A 14 -7.92 -2.76 5.40
C PHE A 14 -7.78 -3.49 4.07
N THR A 15 -7.75 -2.74 2.98
CA THR A 15 -7.44 -3.26 1.64
C THR A 15 -5.95 -3.09 1.35
N GLY A 16 -5.21 -4.20 1.25
CA GLY A 16 -3.82 -4.20 0.80
C GLY A 16 -3.70 -4.07 -0.72
N ILE A 17 -2.81 -3.20 -1.19
CA ILE A 17 -2.45 -3.05 -2.61
C ILE A 17 -0.95 -3.33 -2.73
N ASP A 18 -0.57 -4.35 -3.48
CA ASP A 18 0.84 -4.59 -3.80
C ASP A 18 1.29 -3.66 -4.94
N LEU A 19 2.15 -2.69 -4.61
CA LEU A 19 2.70 -1.72 -5.56
C LEU A 19 3.94 -2.25 -6.33
N GLY A 20 4.24 -3.55 -6.20
CA GLY A 20 5.38 -4.18 -6.86
C GLY A 20 6.72 -3.96 -6.13
N PRO A 21 7.86 -4.07 -6.83
CA PRO A 21 9.19 -3.94 -6.23
C PRO A 21 9.43 -2.57 -5.57
N VAL A 22 10.31 -2.50 -4.57
CA VAL A 22 10.62 -1.25 -3.83
C VAL A 22 11.15 -0.16 -4.76
N SER A 23 11.94 -0.51 -5.78
CA SER A 23 12.45 0.44 -6.79
C SER A 23 11.35 1.18 -7.57
N ILE A 24 10.15 0.61 -7.60
CA ILE A 24 8.97 1.17 -8.25
C ILE A 24 7.99 1.70 -7.20
N GLY A 25 7.46 0.83 -6.35
CA GLY A 25 6.44 1.17 -5.35
C GLY A 25 6.94 2.14 -4.28
N GLY A 26 8.23 2.09 -3.93
CA GLY A 26 8.84 3.01 -2.96
C GLY A 26 8.70 4.47 -3.37
N LYS A 27 8.86 4.78 -4.66
CA LYS A 27 8.69 6.15 -5.19
C LYS A 27 7.24 6.65 -5.04
N LEU A 28 6.26 5.74 -5.04
CA LEU A 28 4.85 6.10 -4.89
C LEU A 28 4.47 6.45 -3.45
N VAL A 29 5.10 5.80 -2.46
CA VAL A 29 4.78 5.92 -1.03
C VAL A 29 5.84 6.66 -0.21
N GLN A 30 6.90 7.16 -0.83
CA GLN A 30 7.97 7.88 -0.15
C GLN A 30 7.48 9.22 0.40
N PHE A 31 7.90 9.55 1.63
CA PHE A 31 7.68 10.87 2.23
C PHE A 31 9.02 11.60 2.44
N PRO A 32 9.13 12.89 2.09
CA PRO A 32 8.19 13.67 1.26
C PRO A 32 8.27 13.30 -0.23
N GLY A 33 7.23 13.62 -1.01
CA GLY A 33 7.29 13.69 -2.48
C GLY A 33 6.62 12.55 -3.26
N GLY A 34 6.27 11.43 -2.63
CA GLY A 34 5.42 10.40 -3.25
C GLY A 34 3.98 10.90 -3.40
N PRO A 35 3.24 10.45 -4.44
CA PRO A 35 1.84 10.84 -4.66
C PRO A 35 0.82 10.18 -3.72
N LEU A 36 1.16 9.10 -3.02
CA LEU A 36 0.21 8.33 -2.19
C LEU A 36 0.17 8.65 -0.68
N PRO A 37 1.25 9.15 -0.03
CA PRO A 37 1.17 9.54 1.38
C PRO A 37 0.06 10.57 1.64
N ALA A 38 -0.58 10.45 2.82
CA ALA A 38 -1.66 11.32 3.29
C ALA A 38 -2.98 11.29 2.48
N LEU A 39 -3.13 10.38 1.50
CA LEU A 39 -4.41 10.14 0.83
C LEU A 39 -5.26 9.11 1.59
N ASN A 40 -6.53 9.45 1.83
CA ASN A 40 -7.53 8.51 2.33
C ASN A 40 -8.30 7.91 1.14
N LEU A 41 -8.06 6.63 0.87
CA LEU A 41 -8.66 5.91 -0.26
C LEU A 41 -9.58 4.80 0.26
N VAL A 42 -10.67 4.56 -0.45
CA VAL A 42 -11.62 3.47 -0.18
C VAL A 42 -11.73 2.61 -1.43
N LYS A 43 -11.66 1.27 -1.26
CA LYS A 43 -11.97 0.33 -2.33
C LYS A 43 -13.49 0.12 -2.36
N PHE A 44 -14.10 0.42 -3.49
CA PHE A 44 -15.50 0.11 -3.76
C PHE A 44 -15.62 -1.25 -4.48
N GLY A 45 -16.71 -1.97 -4.23
CA GLY A 45 -16.95 -3.34 -4.71
C GLY A 45 -16.37 -4.39 -3.77
#